data_AF-A0A3A1UUD0-F1
#
_entry.id   AF-A0A3A1UUD0-F1
#
_cell.length_a   1.000
_cell.length_b   1.000
_cell.length_c   1.000
_cell.angle_alpha   90.00
_cell.angle_beta   90.00
_cell.angle_gamma   90.00
#
_symmetry.space_group_name_H-M   'P 1'
#
loop_
_entity.id
_entity.type
_entity.pdbx_description
1 polymer ?
#
loop_
_entity_poly.entity_id
_entity_poly.type
_entity_poly.pdbx_seq_one_letter_code
_entity_poly.pdbx_strand_id
1 'polypeptide(L)'
;MEWLERYQTNVNAVFASALERIEAFPAPLNEIGLRYAASFDPAKHNGQDYICVLLPYWLQDATGISDEQCNRLTLANVYGMLYFFIQDDVMDNPTQTYVKGELALANLLHLEMLSVLRGLFPSDSPFWTYYGRYITTWADCVMNEHTANYFINDPIRTAGKAGPIKLSSTGACLLAGREELIPVIESAVDLSLMTLQMLDDWADWRIDFAEGSYNGLIAMVAHDAGMQAGELTKEKVETQIYVLGCLKRLAEIAKRNHDLILKLQLPLPDLVRYHAYMVEFLVQTAETIENQKRKLLGGGINRFLS
;
A
#
# COMPACT_ATOMS: atom_id res chain seq x y z
N MET A 1 0.21 18.12 5.04
CA MET A 1 1.55 17.57 5.35
C MET A 1 2.51 18.03 4.27
N GLU A 2 3.68 18.58 4.61
CA GLU A 2 4.59 19.23 3.64
C GLU A 2 4.98 18.29 2.47
N TRP A 3 5.25 17.01 2.77
CA TRP A 3 5.64 15.98 1.78
C TRP A 3 4.54 15.63 0.77
N LEU A 4 3.28 16.01 1.05
CA LEU A 4 2.11 15.86 0.16
C LEU A 4 1.85 17.18 -0.57
N GLU A 5 1.73 18.28 0.19
CA GLU A 5 1.34 19.60 -0.32
C GLU A 5 2.30 20.13 -1.40
N ARG A 6 3.60 19.82 -1.27
CA ARG A 6 4.63 20.24 -2.22
C ARG A 6 4.37 19.75 -3.66
N TYR A 7 3.79 18.56 -3.82
CA TYR A 7 3.63 17.91 -5.12
C TYR A 7 2.17 17.87 -5.60
N GLN A 8 1.24 18.44 -4.83
CA GLN A 8 -0.20 18.35 -5.10
C GLN A 8 -0.55 18.86 -6.51
N THR A 9 0.03 19.97 -6.94
CA THR A 9 -0.23 20.54 -8.28
C THR A 9 0.20 19.57 -9.39
N ASN A 10 1.38 18.97 -9.26
CA ASN A 10 1.89 18.00 -10.23
C ASN A 10 1.05 16.72 -10.26
N VAL A 11 0.72 16.18 -9.08
CA VAL A 11 -0.14 14.98 -8.95
C VAL A 11 -1.51 15.23 -9.57
N ASN A 12 -2.14 16.37 -9.28
CA ASN A 12 -3.44 16.71 -9.84
C ASN A 12 -3.40 16.83 -11.37
N ALA A 13 -2.34 17.42 -11.93
CA ALA A 13 -2.15 17.52 -13.37
C ALA A 13 -1.98 16.15 -14.03
N VAL A 14 -1.14 15.28 -13.44
CA VAL A 14 -0.95 13.90 -13.92
C VAL A 14 -2.25 13.09 -13.86
N PHE A 15 -3.00 13.21 -12.76
CA PHE A 15 -4.27 12.53 -12.60
C PHE A 15 -5.31 13.02 -13.63
N ALA A 16 -5.36 14.32 -13.91
CA ALA A 16 -6.21 14.87 -14.97
C ALA A 16 -5.86 14.28 -16.35
N SER A 17 -4.57 14.18 -16.69
CA SER A 17 -4.13 13.52 -17.93
C SER A 17 -4.53 12.04 -17.98
N ALA A 18 -4.51 11.34 -16.84
CA ALA A 18 -5.00 9.96 -16.78
C ALA A 18 -6.51 9.89 -17.10
N LEU A 19 -7.31 10.80 -16.53
CA LEU A 19 -8.75 10.87 -16.77
C LEU A 19 -9.09 11.21 -18.23
N GLU A 20 -8.39 12.16 -18.85
CA GLU A 20 -8.55 12.48 -20.28
C GLU A 20 -8.35 11.24 -21.16
N ARG A 21 -7.35 10.41 -20.84
CA ARG A 21 -7.11 9.18 -21.58
C ARG A 21 -8.21 8.14 -21.36
N ILE A 22 -8.68 7.98 -20.12
CA ILE A 22 -9.76 7.05 -19.75
C ILE A 22 -11.07 7.46 -20.43
N GLU A 23 -11.38 8.75 -20.54
CA GLU A 23 -12.56 9.25 -21.24
C GLU A 23 -12.60 8.80 -22.71
N ALA A 24 -11.44 8.66 -23.33
CA ALA A 24 -11.29 8.19 -24.71
C ALA A 24 -11.34 6.65 -24.88
N PHE A 25 -11.60 5.88 -23.82
CA PHE A 25 -11.83 4.43 -23.92
C PHE A 25 -13.16 4.11 -24.63
N PRO A 26 -13.29 2.93 -25.25
CA PRO A 26 -14.55 2.53 -25.89
C PRO A 26 -15.67 2.36 -24.85
N ALA A 27 -16.88 2.84 -25.17
CA ALA A 27 -18.04 2.64 -24.31
C ALA A 27 -18.34 1.14 -24.10
N PRO A 28 -18.75 0.70 -22.88
CA PRO A 28 -19.01 1.53 -21.69
C PRO A 28 -17.79 1.73 -20.77
N LEU A 29 -16.58 1.33 -21.20
CA LEU A 29 -15.39 1.30 -20.33
C LEU A 29 -14.88 2.69 -19.94
N ASN A 30 -15.13 3.71 -20.76
CA ASN A 30 -14.86 5.10 -20.39
C ASN A 30 -15.64 5.53 -19.14
N GLU A 31 -16.96 5.35 -19.13
CA GLU A 31 -17.83 5.74 -18.01
C GLU A 31 -17.53 4.92 -16.75
N ILE A 32 -17.25 3.63 -16.91
CA ILE A 32 -16.85 2.75 -15.81
C ILE A 32 -15.51 3.22 -15.25
N GLY A 33 -14.52 3.49 -16.13
CA GLY A 33 -13.19 3.94 -15.74
C GLY A 33 -13.19 5.28 -15.03
N LEU A 34 -13.92 6.28 -15.53
CA LEU A 34 -14.02 7.59 -14.89
C LEU A 34 -14.64 7.50 -13.50
N ARG A 35 -15.69 6.67 -13.35
CA ARG A 35 -16.33 6.44 -12.05
C ARG A 35 -15.41 5.73 -11.08
N TYR A 36 -14.68 4.72 -11.54
CA TYR A 36 -13.74 3.97 -10.73
C TYR A 36 -12.58 4.87 -10.27
N ALA A 37 -11.97 5.61 -11.20
CA ALA A 37 -10.86 6.52 -10.90
C ALA A 37 -11.27 7.64 -9.91
N ALA A 38 -12.51 8.11 -9.93
CA ALA A 38 -12.98 9.15 -9.02
C ALA A 38 -12.86 8.78 -7.52
N SER A 39 -12.89 7.48 -7.18
CA SER A 39 -12.70 6.99 -5.81
C SER A 39 -11.27 7.17 -5.30
N PHE A 40 -10.31 7.29 -6.21
CA PHE A 40 -8.88 7.39 -5.94
C PHE A 40 -8.31 8.77 -6.29
N ASP A 41 -9.17 9.76 -6.52
CA ASP A 41 -8.79 11.14 -6.81
C ASP A 41 -8.02 11.75 -5.61
N PRO A 42 -6.72 12.06 -5.76
CA PRO A 42 -5.90 12.57 -4.66
C PRO A 42 -6.40 13.89 -4.06
N ALA A 43 -7.23 14.66 -4.78
CA ALA A 43 -7.81 15.89 -4.27
C ALA A 43 -9.05 15.67 -3.38
N LYS A 44 -9.67 14.49 -3.46
CA LYS A 44 -10.88 14.12 -2.71
C LYS A 44 -10.63 13.01 -1.70
N HIS A 45 -9.52 12.28 -1.85
CA HIS A 45 -9.19 11.10 -1.08
C HIS A 45 -8.22 11.44 0.07
N ASN A 46 -8.62 11.13 1.31
CA ASN A 46 -7.79 11.23 2.52
C ASN A 46 -7.21 9.86 2.92
N GLY A 47 -6.76 9.07 1.94
CA GLY A 47 -6.21 7.72 2.16
C GLY A 47 -4.74 7.73 2.52
N GLN A 48 -4.16 6.54 2.63
CA GLN A 48 -2.74 6.37 2.97
C GLN A 48 -1.90 6.00 1.75
N ASP A 49 -2.50 5.66 0.62
CA ASP A 49 -1.85 5.20 -0.63
C ASP A 49 -1.11 6.29 -1.42
N TYR A 50 -0.80 7.43 -0.79
CA TYR A 50 -0.10 8.54 -1.43
C TYR A 50 1.25 8.13 -2.03
N ILE A 51 1.89 7.08 -1.49
CA ILE A 51 3.13 6.53 -2.05
C ILE A 51 2.97 6.13 -3.52
N CYS A 52 1.79 5.68 -3.97
CA CYS A 52 1.52 5.29 -5.36
C CYS A 52 1.78 6.44 -6.33
N VAL A 53 1.45 7.67 -5.94
CA VAL A 53 1.57 8.86 -6.81
C VAL A 53 2.74 9.77 -6.44
N LEU A 54 3.27 9.67 -5.21
CA LEU A 54 4.34 10.55 -4.74
C LEU A 54 5.74 9.96 -4.83
N LEU A 55 5.88 8.63 -4.88
CA LEU A 55 7.19 7.97 -4.88
C LEU A 55 8.14 8.50 -5.97
N PRO A 56 7.72 8.73 -7.24
CA PRO A 56 8.60 9.33 -8.25
C PRO A 56 9.19 10.68 -7.82
N TYR A 57 8.38 11.55 -7.21
CA TYR A 57 8.82 12.87 -6.78
C TYR A 57 9.76 12.80 -5.58
N TRP A 58 9.51 11.90 -4.63
CA TRP A 58 10.41 11.70 -3.48
C TRP A 58 11.79 11.18 -3.87
N LEU A 59 11.90 10.53 -5.03
CA LEU A 59 13.15 10.02 -5.57
C LEU A 59 13.93 11.04 -6.38
N GLN A 60 13.32 12.19 -6.70
CA GLN A 60 13.93 13.18 -7.58
C GLN A 60 15.24 13.71 -7.00
N ASP A 61 15.30 13.98 -5.69
CA ASP A 61 16.52 14.45 -5.02
C ASP A 61 17.63 13.39 -5.03
N ALA A 62 17.28 12.11 -4.91
CA ALA A 62 18.24 11.01 -4.86
C ALA A 62 18.77 10.60 -6.24
N THR A 63 17.92 10.68 -7.26
CA THR A 63 18.21 10.16 -8.61
C THR A 63 18.54 11.26 -9.61
N GLY A 64 18.00 12.47 -9.45
CA GLY A 64 18.19 13.58 -10.37
C GLY A 64 17.38 13.47 -11.67
N ILE A 65 16.33 12.65 -11.70
CA ILE A 65 15.42 12.56 -12.84
C ILE A 65 14.69 13.89 -13.09
N SER A 66 14.34 14.17 -14.33
CA SER A 66 13.64 15.41 -14.70
C SER A 66 12.16 15.40 -14.25
N ASP A 67 11.55 16.57 -14.14
CA ASP A 67 10.11 16.69 -13.85
C ASP A 67 9.26 15.91 -14.85
N GLU A 68 9.65 15.92 -16.13
CA GLU A 68 8.98 15.15 -17.17
C GLU A 68 9.07 13.64 -16.91
N GLN A 69 10.24 13.13 -16.51
CA GLN A 69 10.40 11.73 -16.14
C GLN A 69 9.58 11.39 -14.89
N CYS A 70 9.57 12.25 -13.86
CA CYS A 70 8.73 12.11 -12.67
C CYS A 70 7.25 12.02 -13.04
N ASN A 71 6.75 12.96 -13.85
CA ASN A 71 5.35 13.02 -14.25
C ASN A 71 4.95 11.76 -15.03
N ARG A 72 5.81 11.27 -15.92
CA ARG A 72 5.55 10.04 -16.69
C ARG A 72 5.58 8.78 -15.83
N LEU A 73 6.53 8.65 -14.90
CA LEU A 73 6.53 7.55 -13.93
C LEU A 73 5.29 7.59 -13.03
N THR A 74 4.88 8.78 -12.60
CA THR A 74 3.65 8.97 -11.82
C THR A 74 2.42 8.57 -12.63
N LEU A 75 2.35 8.95 -13.90
CA LEU A 75 1.24 8.58 -14.79
C LEU A 75 1.16 7.06 -14.96
N ALA A 76 2.29 6.40 -15.17
CA ALA A 76 2.34 4.93 -15.22
C ALA A 76 1.86 4.30 -13.91
N ASN A 77 2.25 4.86 -12.76
CA ASN A 77 1.77 4.39 -11.46
C ASN A 77 0.26 4.61 -11.27
N VAL A 78 -0.33 5.71 -11.74
CA VAL A 78 -1.79 5.91 -11.65
C VAL A 78 -2.53 4.81 -12.40
N TYR A 79 -2.11 4.50 -13.64
CA TYR A 79 -2.71 3.38 -14.38
C TYR A 79 -2.45 2.03 -13.72
N GLY A 80 -1.24 1.81 -13.20
CA GLY A 80 -0.87 0.60 -12.47
C GLY A 80 -1.70 0.40 -11.21
N MET A 81 -1.84 1.43 -10.38
CA MET A 81 -2.66 1.44 -9.17
C MET A 81 -4.11 1.07 -9.49
N LEU A 82 -4.73 1.74 -10.45
CA LEU A 82 -6.11 1.42 -10.86
C LEU A 82 -6.22 0.00 -11.42
N TYR A 83 -5.21 -0.48 -12.15
CA TYR A 83 -5.17 -1.85 -12.67
C TYR A 83 -5.12 -2.89 -11.54
N PHE A 84 -4.20 -2.74 -10.58
CA PHE A 84 -4.01 -3.70 -9.49
C PHE A 84 -5.16 -3.67 -8.49
N PHE A 85 -5.72 -2.50 -8.19
CA PHE A 85 -6.92 -2.41 -7.34
C PHE A 85 -8.11 -3.14 -7.97
N ILE A 86 -8.29 -3.07 -9.29
CA ILE A 86 -9.32 -3.89 -9.96
C ILE A 86 -9.01 -5.39 -9.84
N GLN A 87 -7.74 -5.80 -9.93
CA GLN A 87 -7.39 -7.21 -9.74
C GLN A 87 -7.75 -7.65 -8.32
N ASP A 88 -7.37 -6.87 -7.31
CA ASP A 88 -7.62 -7.17 -5.90
C ASP A 88 -9.14 -7.21 -5.62
N ASP A 89 -9.90 -6.20 -6.05
CA ASP A 89 -11.36 -6.14 -5.91
C ASP A 89 -12.03 -7.42 -6.45
N VAL A 90 -11.62 -7.88 -7.63
CA VAL A 90 -12.17 -9.07 -8.29
C VAL A 90 -11.75 -10.38 -7.58
N MET A 91 -10.53 -10.43 -7.05
CA MET A 91 -10.03 -11.62 -6.33
C MET A 91 -10.69 -11.76 -4.96
N ASP A 92 -10.89 -10.66 -4.26
CA ASP A 92 -11.40 -10.64 -2.88
C ASP A 92 -12.94 -10.72 -2.82
N ASN A 93 -13.64 -10.31 -3.89
CA ASN A 93 -15.10 -10.39 -3.96
C ASN A 93 -15.61 -11.42 -4.99
N PRO A 94 -15.64 -12.72 -4.67
CA PRO A 94 -16.09 -13.77 -5.60
C PRO A 94 -17.57 -13.68 -5.96
N THR A 95 -18.36 -12.85 -5.25
CA THR A 95 -19.79 -12.65 -5.51
C THR A 95 -20.10 -11.42 -6.37
N GLN A 96 -19.07 -10.74 -6.88
CA GLN A 96 -19.20 -9.50 -7.63
C GLN A 96 -19.89 -9.69 -8.98
N THR A 97 -20.92 -8.88 -9.23
CA THR A 97 -21.78 -8.98 -10.42
C THR A 97 -21.15 -8.40 -11.70
N TYR A 98 -20.11 -7.56 -11.58
CA TYR A 98 -19.59 -6.73 -12.68
C TYR A 98 -18.18 -7.10 -13.19
N VAL A 99 -17.68 -8.27 -12.80
CA VAL A 99 -16.31 -8.77 -13.08
C VAL A 99 -15.89 -8.61 -14.55
N LYS A 100 -16.80 -8.84 -15.51
CA LYS A 100 -16.49 -8.70 -16.95
C LYS A 100 -16.06 -7.28 -17.33
N GLY A 101 -16.75 -6.26 -16.81
CA GLY A 101 -16.46 -4.86 -17.14
C GLY A 101 -15.16 -4.40 -16.49
N GLU A 102 -14.94 -4.81 -15.25
CA GLU A 102 -13.73 -4.55 -14.46
C GLU A 102 -12.50 -5.17 -15.11
N LEU A 103 -12.52 -6.45 -15.45
CA LEU A 103 -11.39 -7.10 -16.12
C LEU A 103 -11.09 -6.49 -17.50
N ALA A 104 -12.12 -6.08 -18.25
CA ALA A 104 -11.92 -5.40 -19.52
C ALA A 104 -11.29 -4.00 -19.34
N LEU A 105 -11.74 -3.23 -18.34
CA LEU A 105 -11.15 -1.95 -17.97
C LEU A 105 -9.70 -2.11 -17.50
N ALA A 106 -9.43 -3.09 -16.64
CA ALA A 106 -8.09 -3.41 -16.14
C ALA A 106 -7.11 -3.63 -17.30
N ASN A 107 -7.50 -4.39 -18.33
CA ASN A 107 -6.65 -4.58 -19.51
C ASN A 107 -6.34 -3.26 -20.24
N LEU A 108 -7.30 -2.34 -20.36
CA LEU A 108 -7.04 -1.03 -20.98
C LEU A 108 -6.09 -0.19 -20.13
N LEU A 109 -6.27 -0.16 -18.81
CA LEU A 109 -5.37 0.54 -17.89
C LEU A 109 -3.95 -0.05 -17.95
N HIS A 110 -3.83 -1.37 -18.00
CA HIS A 110 -2.54 -2.05 -18.15
C HIS A 110 -1.85 -1.67 -19.47
N LEU A 111 -2.60 -1.61 -20.58
CA LEU A 111 -2.07 -1.16 -21.86
C LEU A 111 -1.56 0.29 -21.80
N GLU A 112 -2.28 1.20 -21.14
CA GLU A 112 -1.83 2.58 -20.96
C GLU A 112 -0.58 2.67 -20.07
N MET A 113 -0.53 1.91 -18.97
CA MET A 113 0.68 1.80 -18.16
C MET A 113 1.89 1.37 -19.01
N LEU A 114 1.74 0.28 -19.77
CA LEU A 114 2.82 -0.23 -20.63
C LEU A 114 3.19 0.76 -21.75
N SER A 115 2.22 1.50 -22.30
CA SER A 115 2.46 2.53 -23.31
C SER A 115 3.40 3.62 -22.76
N VAL A 116 3.09 4.12 -21.55
CA VAL A 116 3.92 5.14 -20.88
C VAL A 116 5.32 4.61 -20.60
N LEU A 117 5.42 3.39 -20.03
CA LEU A 117 6.70 2.75 -19.69
C LEU A 117 7.57 2.47 -20.93
N ARG A 118 6.99 2.00 -22.04
CA ARG A 118 7.73 1.77 -23.30
C ARG A 118 8.28 3.05 -23.92
N GLY A 119 7.66 4.19 -23.66
CA GLY A 119 8.23 5.46 -24.07
C GLY A 119 9.33 5.99 -23.13
N LEU A 120 9.53 5.37 -21.96
CA LEU A 120 10.62 5.71 -21.02
C LEU A 120 11.79 4.73 -21.16
N PHE A 121 11.50 3.46 -21.43
CA PHE A 121 12.47 2.38 -21.43
C PHE A 121 12.48 1.66 -22.78
N PRO A 122 13.63 1.59 -23.49
CA PRO A 122 13.74 0.78 -24.70
C PRO A 122 13.54 -0.71 -24.40
N SER A 123 13.27 -1.51 -25.43
CA SER A 123 12.93 -2.94 -25.29
C SER A 123 14.05 -3.79 -24.68
N ASP A 124 15.30 -3.36 -24.80
CA ASP A 124 16.50 -4.01 -24.25
C ASP A 124 16.89 -3.47 -22.87
N SER A 125 16.12 -2.54 -22.30
CA SER A 125 16.37 -1.99 -20.97
C SER A 125 16.29 -3.07 -19.89
N PRO A 126 17.18 -3.05 -18.87
CA PRO A 126 17.06 -3.93 -17.70
C PRO A 126 15.74 -3.73 -16.93
N PHE A 127 15.05 -2.60 -17.11
CA PHE A 127 13.74 -2.31 -16.52
C PHE A 127 12.74 -3.47 -16.69
N TRP A 128 12.71 -4.10 -17.87
CA TRP A 128 11.74 -5.17 -18.16
C TRP A 128 12.02 -6.46 -17.37
N THR A 129 13.27 -6.68 -16.95
CA THR A 129 13.61 -7.79 -16.05
C THR A 129 13.06 -7.53 -14.65
N TYR A 130 13.24 -6.31 -14.14
CA TYR A 130 12.63 -5.89 -12.88
C TYR A 130 11.11 -5.94 -12.92
N TYR A 131 10.51 -5.51 -14.04
CA TYR A 131 9.08 -5.61 -14.27
C TYR A 131 8.60 -7.06 -14.13
N GLY A 132 9.20 -7.99 -14.88
CA GLY A 132 8.84 -9.41 -14.78
C GLY A 132 8.98 -9.95 -13.36
N ARG A 133 10.05 -9.56 -12.65
CA ARG A 133 10.28 -9.96 -11.25
C ARG A 133 9.17 -9.46 -10.33
N TYR A 134 8.85 -8.17 -10.35
CA TYR A 134 7.84 -7.60 -9.45
C TYR A 134 6.43 -8.15 -9.72
N ILE A 135 6.06 -8.36 -10.99
CA ILE A 135 4.76 -8.97 -11.31
C ILE A 135 4.70 -10.43 -10.86
N THR A 136 5.80 -11.18 -11.00
CA THR A 136 5.87 -12.57 -10.54
C THR A 136 5.80 -12.64 -9.01
N THR A 137 6.52 -11.74 -8.31
CA THR A 137 6.44 -11.63 -6.84
C THR A 137 5.04 -11.26 -6.38
N TRP A 138 4.40 -10.30 -7.03
CA TRP A 138 3.02 -9.91 -6.74
C TRP A 138 2.08 -11.10 -6.85
N ALA A 139 2.12 -11.81 -7.99
CA ALA A 139 1.26 -12.97 -8.24
C ALA A 139 1.46 -14.09 -7.20
N ASP A 140 2.71 -14.34 -6.80
CA ASP A 140 2.99 -15.31 -5.74
C ASP A 140 2.49 -14.83 -4.37
N CYS A 141 2.62 -13.54 -4.07
CA CYS A 141 2.20 -12.98 -2.80
C CYS A 141 0.67 -13.03 -2.62
N VAL A 142 -0.10 -12.60 -3.62
CA VAL A 142 -1.58 -12.63 -3.55
C VAL A 142 -2.13 -14.07 -3.48
N MET A 143 -1.47 -15.04 -4.13
CA MET A 143 -1.96 -16.42 -4.15
C MET A 143 -1.61 -17.22 -2.88
N ASN A 144 -0.51 -16.90 -2.20
CA ASN A 144 0.07 -17.78 -1.17
C ASN A 144 0.12 -17.16 0.23
N GLU A 145 -0.29 -15.92 0.43
CA GLU A 145 -0.18 -15.25 1.73
C GLU A 145 -0.89 -15.97 2.87
N HIS A 146 -2.08 -16.51 2.60
CA HIS A 146 -2.88 -17.21 3.59
C HIS A 146 -2.23 -18.54 3.97
N THR A 147 -1.75 -19.31 2.99
CA THR A 147 -1.17 -20.63 3.21
C THR A 147 0.21 -20.57 3.85
N ALA A 148 1.00 -19.56 3.49
CA ALA A 148 2.35 -19.37 4.02
C ALA A 148 2.39 -18.49 5.28
N ASN A 149 1.28 -17.84 5.64
CA ASN A 149 1.15 -16.94 6.77
C ASN A 149 2.29 -15.90 6.83
N TYR A 150 2.41 -15.10 5.77
CA TYR A 150 3.56 -14.20 5.57
C TYR A 150 3.78 -13.23 6.72
N PHE A 151 2.74 -12.64 7.29
CA PHE A 151 2.91 -11.70 8.40
C PHE A 151 3.65 -12.30 9.62
N ILE A 152 3.58 -13.62 9.80
CA ILE A 152 4.25 -14.32 10.91
C ILE A 152 5.60 -14.88 10.48
N ASN A 153 5.65 -15.54 9.32
CA ASN A 153 6.81 -16.32 8.91
C ASN A 153 7.82 -15.54 8.09
N ASP A 154 7.36 -14.55 7.31
CA ASP A 154 8.20 -13.73 6.46
C ASP A 154 7.55 -12.34 6.20
N PRO A 155 7.56 -11.45 7.21
CA PRO A 155 6.69 -10.27 7.21
C PRO A 155 6.95 -9.30 6.06
N ILE A 156 8.18 -9.25 5.53
CA ILE A 156 8.50 -8.37 4.39
C ILE A 156 7.74 -8.79 3.12
N ARG A 157 7.31 -10.05 3.02
CA ARG A 157 6.55 -10.54 1.86
C ARG A 157 5.12 -10.00 1.80
N THR A 158 4.58 -9.46 2.89
CA THR A 158 3.27 -8.77 2.84
C THR A 158 3.33 -7.52 1.97
N ALA A 159 4.49 -6.86 1.89
CA ALA A 159 4.73 -5.76 0.95
C ALA A 159 4.62 -6.17 -0.52
N GLY A 160 4.74 -7.47 -0.83
CA GLY A 160 4.71 -7.98 -2.20
C GLY A 160 3.39 -7.73 -2.93
N LYS A 161 2.27 -7.56 -2.21
CA LYS A 161 0.97 -7.15 -2.77
C LYS A 161 0.99 -5.77 -3.41
N ALA A 162 1.73 -4.84 -2.82
CA ALA A 162 1.98 -3.52 -3.39
C ALA A 162 3.32 -3.46 -4.15
N GLY A 163 4.00 -4.60 -4.31
CA GLY A 163 5.30 -4.74 -4.97
C GLY A 163 5.42 -4.05 -6.34
N PRO A 164 4.39 -4.01 -7.20
CA PRO A 164 4.44 -3.29 -8.47
C PRO A 164 4.75 -1.79 -8.34
N ILE A 165 4.52 -1.16 -7.18
CA ILE A 165 4.90 0.26 -6.96
C ILE A 165 6.40 0.51 -7.18
N LYS A 166 7.23 -0.53 -6.93
CA LYS A 166 8.69 -0.49 -7.07
C LYS A 166 9.14 -0.28 -8.52
N LEU A 167 8.24 -0.44 -9.49
CA LEU A 167 8.48 -0.07 -10.89
C LEU A 167 8.89 1.39 -11.01
N SER A 168 8.23 2.29 -10.29
CA SER A 168 8.58 3.71 -10.34
C SER A 168 9.95 4.01 -9.72
N SER A 169 10.27 3.38 -8.59
CA SER A 169 11.55 3.61 -7.92
C SER A 169 12.73 3.02 -8.68
N THR A 170 12.55 1.82 -9.22
CA THR A 170 13.51 1.17 -10.10
C THR A 170 13.68 1.97 -11.39
N GLY A 171 12.55 2.41 -11.99
CA GLY A 171 12.54 3.21 -13.20
C GLY A 171 13.30 4.52 -13.04
N ALA A 172 13.11 5.23 -11.93
CA ALA A 172 13.84 6.46 -11.60
C ALA A 172 15.35 6.20 -11.51
N CYS A 173 15.77 5.13 -10.84
CA CYS A 173 17.18 4.75 -10.74
C CYS A 173 17.79 4.45 -12.12
N LEU A 174 17.09 3.69 -12.95
CA LEU A 174 17.57 3.32 -14.30
C LEU A 174 17.65 4.53 -15.23
N LEU A 175 16.66 5.43 -15.19
CA LEU A 175 16.68 6.67 -16.00
C LEU A 175 17.82 7.61 -15.60
N ALA A 176 18.23 7.57 -14.33
CA ALA A 176 19.35 8.33 -13.80
C ALA A 176 20.72 7.65 -13.95
N GLY A 177 20.78 6.39 -14.41
CA GLY A 177 22.00 5.59 -14.40
C GLY A 177 22.54 5.28 -13.00
N ARG A 178 21.64 5.17 -12.01
CA ARG A 178 21.92 4.93 -10.60
C ARG A 178 21.45 3.55 -10.14
N GLU A 179 21.78 2.54 -10.94
CA GLU A 179 21.34 1.15 -10.70
C GLU A 179 21.80 0.61 -9.35
N GLU A 180 22.93 1.12 -8.84
CA GLU A 180 23.49 0.77 -7.53
C GLU A 180 22.56 1.12 -6.37
N LEU A 181 21.64 2.08 -6.55
CA LEU A 181 20.68 2.49 -5.52
C LEU A 181 19.45 1.59 -5.47
N ILE A 182 19.21 0.76 -6.49
CA ILE A 182 17.99 -0.04 -6.61
C ILE A 182 17.79 -0.93 -5.36
N PRO A 183 18.75 -1.76 -4.89
CA PRO A 183 18.50 -2.68 -3.78
C PRO A 183 18.14 -1.97 -2.47
N VAL A 184 18.80 -0.84 -2.19
CA VAL A 184 18.59 -0.09 -0.96
C VAL A 184 17.27 0.69 -0.99
N ILE A 185 16.89 1.24 -2.16
CA ILE A 185 15.61 1.91 -2.35
C ILE A 185 14.45 0.91 -2.32
N GLU A 186 14.58 -0.26 -2.96
CA GLU A 186 13.60 -1.34 -2.86
C GLU A 186 13.34 -1.72 -1.41
N SER A 187 14.41 -1.86 -0.61
CA SER A 187 14.29 -2.21 0.82
C SER A 187 13.51 -1.14 1.60
N ALA A 188 13.75 0.15 1.33
CA ALA A 188 13.02 1.24 1.98
C ALA A 188 11.53 1.28 1.57
N VAL A 189 11.26 1.00 0.29
CA VAL A 189 9.89 0.92 -0.22
C VAL A 189 9.16 -0.29 0.36
N ASP A 190 9.78 -1.47 0.39
CA ASP A 190 9.17 -2.68 0.95
C ASP A 190 8.84 -2.51 2.44
N LEU A 191 9.73 -1.89 3.23
CA LEU A 191 9.45 -1.58 4.65
C LEU A 191 8.26 -0.61 4.80
N SER A 192 8.16 0.38 3.91
CA SER A 192 7.05 1.34 3.90
C SER A 192 5.73 0.69 3.51
N LEU A 193 5.74 -0.16 2.48
CA LEU A 193 4.57 -0.91 2.06
C LEU A 193 4.12 -1.94 3.09
N MET A 194 5.06 -2.58 3.79
CA MET A 194 4.72 -3.47 4.90
C MET A 194 3.96 -2.72 6.00
N THR A 195 4.42 -1.51 6.35
CA THR A 195 3.73 -0.68 7.36
C THR A 195 2.40 -0.11 6.86
N LEU A 196 2.28 0.18 5.56
CA LEU A 196 1.00 0.53 4.94
C LEU A 196 0.01 -0.64 5.05
N GLN A 197 0.40 -1.85 4.66
CA GLN A 197 -0.45 -3.05 4.80
C GLN A 197 -0.87 -3.29 6.25
N MET A 198 0.00 -3.00 7.24
CA MET A 198 -0.38 -3.10 8.66
C MET A 198 -1.47 -2.10 9.08
N LEU A 199 -1.53 -0.94 8.42
CA LEU A 199 -2.58 0.05 8.64
C LEU A 199 -3.89 -0.40 8.01
N ASP A 200 -3.83 -0.95 6.80
CA ASP A 200 -4.99 -1.52 6.10
C ASP A 200 -5.56 -2.70 6.89
N ASP A 201 -4.70 -3.64 7.31
CA ASP A 201 -5.08 -4.76 8.17
C ASP A 201 -5.74 -4.29 9.48
N TRP A 202 -5.32 -3.14 10.01
CA TRP A 202 -5.97 -2.53 11.18
C TRP A 202 -7.30 -1.85 10.85
N ALA A 203 -7.42 -1.18 9.71
CA ALA A 203 -8.66 -0.54 9.30
C ALA A 203 -9.76 -1.58 9.03
N ASP A 204 -9.38 -2.69 8.38
CA ASP A 204 -10.33 -3.62 7.75
C ASP A 204 -10.48 -4.95 8.50
N TRP A 205 -9.82 -5.16 9.64
CA TRP A 205 -9.85 -6.45 10.36
C TRP A 205 -11.27 -7.01 10.61
N ARG A 206 -12.30 -6.16 10.74
CA ARG A 206 -13.68 -6.62 10.92
C ARG A 206 -14.29 -7.20 9.65
N ILE A 207 -13.99 -6.57 8.52
CA ILE A 207 -14.44 -6.98 7.19
C ILE A 207 -13.71 -8.26 6.83
N ASP A 208 -12.38 -8.25 6.92
CA ASP A 208 -11.53 -9.40 6.62
C ASP A 208 -11.88 -10.62 7.48
N PHE A 209 -12.15 -10.42 8.78
CA PHE A 209 -12.59 -11.50 9.66
C PHE A 209 -13.94 -12.09 9.22
N ALA A 210 -14.88 -11.25 8.75
CA ALA A 210 -16.20 -11.70 8.33
C ALA A 210 -16.16 -12.43 6.98
N GLU A 211 -15.27 -12.02 6.09
CA GLU A 211 -15.11 -12.57 4.74
C GLU A 211 -14.16 -13.78 4.72
N GLY A 212 -13.35 -13.96 5.76
CA GLY A 212 -12.34 -15.01 5.84
C GLY A 212 -11.06 -14.69 5.06
N SER A 213 -10.87 -13.41 4.70
CA SER A 213 -9.70 -12.91 4.00
C SER A 213 -8.46 -12.92 4.91
N TYR A 214 -7.28 -13.05 4.30
CA TYR A 214 -6.04 -13.02 5.07
C TYR A 214 -5.76 -11.60 5.57
N ASN A 215 -5.47 -11.49 6.86
CA ASN A 215 -5.18 -10.23 7.53
C ASN A 215 -4.07 -10.47 8.57
N GLY A 216 -3.00 -9.68 8.51
CA GLY A 216 -1.81 -9.84 9.35
C GLY A 216 -2.07 -9.62 10.83
N LEU A 217 -2.99 -8.69 11.20
CA LEU A 217 -3.40 -8.48 12.58
C LEU A 217 -4.13 -9.71 13.14
N ILE A 218 -5.04 -10.30 12.37
CA ILE A 218 -5.75 -11.54 12.77
C ILE A 218 -4.75 -12.70 12.88
N ALA A 219 -3.82 -12.82 11.93
CA ALA A 219 -2.77 -13.83 11.96
C ALA A 219 -1.88 -13.72 13.22
N MET A 220 -1.53 -12.49 13.61
CA MET A 220 -0.78 -12.22 14.85
C MET A 220 -1.58 -12.60 16.10
N VAL A 221 -2.88 -12.29 16.12
CA VAL A 221 -3.77 -12.72 17.20
C VAL A 221 -3.83 -14.24 17.30
N ALA A 222 -3.96 -14.95 16.17
CA ALA A 222 -4.02 -16.40 16.12
C ALA A 222 -2.73 -17.02 16.67
N HIS A 223 -1.59 -16.52 16.20
CA HIS A 223 -0.27 -16.94 16.64
C HIS A 223 -0.08 -16.74 18.16
N ASP A 224 -0.44 -15.57 18.69
CA ASP A 224 -0.31 -15.25 20.12
C ASP A 224 -1.24 -16.12 21.00
N ALA A 225 -2.37 -16.56 20.45
CA ALA A 225 -3.30 -17.48 21.11
C ALA A 225 -2.91 -18.96 20.98
N GLY A 226 -1.89 -19.29 20.18
CA GLY A 226 -1.56 -20.68 19.84
C GLY A 226 -2.65 -21.38 19.03
N MET A 227 -3.42 -20.63 18.24
CA MET A 227 -4.57 -21.10 17.46
C MET A 227 -4.34 -20.90 15.97
N GLN A 228 -5.12 -21.61 15.15
CA GLN A 228 -5.25 -21.27 13.73
C GLN A 228 -6.21 -20.09 13.56
N ALA A 229 -6.02 -19.28 12.51
CA ALA A 229 -6.86 -18.09 12.27
C ALA A 229 -8.35 -18.44 12.17
N GLY A 230 -8.70 -19.56 11.51
CA GLY A 230 -10.08 -20.04 11.38
C GLY A 230 -10.73 -20.55 12.68
N GLU A 231 -9.97 -20.69 13.78
CA GLU A 231 -10.48 -21.09 15.10
C GLU A 231 -10.79 -19.89 16.00
N LEU A 232 -10.40 -18.68 15.58
CA LEU A 232 -10.68 -17.46 16.32
C LEU A 232 -12.16 -17.12 16.24
N THR A 233 -12.70 -16.64 17.35
CA THR A 233 -14.00 -15.95 17.34
C THR A 233 -13.76 -14.45 17.33
N LYS A 234 -14.74 -13.69 16.86
CA LYS A 234 -14.66 -12.23 16.82
C LYS A 234 -14.35 -11.65 18.21
N GLU A 235 -14.96 -12.21 19.25
CA GLU A 235 -14.78 -11.76 20.63
C GLU A 235 -13.34 -11.97 21.12
N LYS A 236 -12.67 -13.05 20.68
CA LYS A 236 -11.25 -13.29 20.99
C LYS A 236 -10.35 -12.26 20.30
N VAL A 237 -10.63 -11.94 19.03
CA VAL A 237 -9.90 -10.91 18.29
C VAL A 237 -10.07 -9.54 18.98
N GLU A 238 -11.30 -9.16 19.32
CA GLU A 238 -11.59 -7.93 20.07
C GLU A 238 -10.88 -7.92 21.42
N THR A 239 -10.88 -9.04 22.14
CA THR A 239 -10.16 -9.14 23.43
C THR A 239 -8.67 -8.91 23.25
N GLN A 240 -8.06 -9.48 22.21
CA GLN A 240 -6.63 -9.29 21.97
C GLN A 240 -6.28 -7.85 21.61
N ILE A 241 -7.08 -7.23 20.75
CA ILE A 241 -6.92 -5.85 20.31
C ILE A 241 -7.12 -4.86 21.46
N TYR A 242 -8.26 -4.95 22.17
CA TYR A 242 -8.70 -3.91 23.11
C TYR A 242 -8.30 -4.19 24.56
N VAL A 243 -7.97 -5.43 24.92
CA VAL A 243 -7.63 -5.82 26.30
C VAL A 243 -6.18 -6.26 26.45
N LEU A 244 -5.65 -7.07 25.53
CA LEU A 244 -4.32 -7.68 25.66
C LEU A 244 -3.20 -6.96 24.89
N GLY A 245 -3.50 -5.76 24.37
CA GLY A 245 -2.50 -4.84 23.82
C GLY A 245 -1.89 -5.30 22.50
N CYS A 246 -2.63 -6.04 21.67
CA CYS A 246 -2.17 -6.51 20.35
C CYS A 246 -1.67 -5.37 19.46
N LEU A 247 -2.37 -4.22 19.43
CA LEU A 247 -1.94 -3.07 18.63
C LEU A 247 -0.66 -2.41 19.11
N LYS A 248 -0.30 -2.55 20.38
CA LYS A 248 1.00 -2.08 20.86
C LYS A 248 2.14 -2.86 20.20
N ARG A 249 1.96 -4.18 20.06
CA ARG A 249 2.93 -5.05 19.34
C ARG A 249 2.98 -4.68 17.85
N LEU A 250 1.83 -4.43 17.23
CA LEU A 250 1.77 -3.95 15.84
C LEU A 250 2.55 -2.63 15.66
N ALA A 251 2.32 -1.66 16.54
CA ALA A 251 3.04 -0.39 16.52
C ALA A 251 4.56 -0.54 16.78
N GLU A 252 4.96 -1.51 17.60
CA GLU A 252 6.38 -1.84 17.81
C GLU A 252 7.05 -2.42 16.56
N ILE A 253 6.33 -3.22 15.75
CA ILE A 253 6.82 -3.69 14.44
C ILE A 253 7.04 -2.49 13.51
N ALA A 254 6.06 -1.58 13.42
CA ALA A 254 6.17 -0.38 12.59
C ALA A 254 7.35 0.53 13.00
N LYS A 255 7.60 0.68 14.31
CA LYS A 255 8.78 1.39 14.82
C LYS A 255 10.09 0.73 14.38
N ARG A 256 10.19 -0.60 14.46
CA ARG A 256 11.39 -1.32 14.01
C ARG A 256 11.61 -1.14 12.51
N ASN A 257 10.55 -1.16 11.69
CA ASN A 257 10.64 -0.87 10.26
C ASN A 257 11.19 0.54 10.02
N HIS A 258 10.72 1.53 10.78
CA HIS A 258 11.24 2.89 10.68
C HIS A 258 12.72 2.99 11.04
N ASP A 259 13.14 2.34 12.13
CA ASP A 259 14.54 2.28 12.54
C ASP A 259 15.43 1.64 11.46
N LEU A 260 14.91 0.63 10.75
CA LEU A 260 15.59 0.00 9.62
C LEU A 260 15.72 0.99 8.45
N ILE A 261 14.68 1.72 8.09
CA ILE A 261 14.74 2.75 7.04
C ILE A 261 15.78 3.82 7.37
N LEU A 262 15.82 4.31 8.62
CA LEU A 262 16.82 5.29 9.05
C LEU A 262 18.26 4.76 8.92
N LYS A 263 18.48 3.47 9.17
CA LYS A 263 19.79 2.82 9.01
C LYS A 263 20.23 2.68 7.55
N LEU A 264 19.31 2.73 6.58
CA LEU A 264 19.66 2.71 5.16
C LEU A 264 20.36 4.01 4.71
N GLN A 265 20.26 5.09 5.51
CA GLN A 265 20.91 6.38 5.25
C GLN A 265 20.65 6.94 3.84
N LEU A 266 19.44 6.72 3.33
CA LEU A 266 19.03 7.17 2.01
C LEU A 266 18.73 8.67 1.98
N PRO A 267 19.06 9.38 0.89
CA PRO A 267 18.65 10.76 0.67
C PRO A 267 17.18 10.86 0.22
N LEU A 268 16.26 10.23 0.95
CA LEU A 268 14.81 10.20 0.66
C LEU A 268 14.01 10.78 1.84
N PRO A 269 14.17 12.08 2.16
CA PRO A 269 13.59 12.68 3.36
C PRO A 269 12.05 12.58 3.38
N ASP A 270 11.39 12.68 2.23
CA ASP A 270 9.93 12.63 2.17
C ASP A 270 9.37 11.22 2.35
N LEU A 271 10.05 10.17 1.85
CA LEU A 271 9.69 8.78 2.16
C LEU A 271 9.84 8.49 3.66
N VAL A 272 10.93 8.98 4.28
CA VAL A 272 11.15 8.83 5.73
C VAL A 272 10.04 9.53 6.52
N ARG A 273 9.66 10.76 6.14
CA ARG A 273 8.57 11.52 6.78
C ARG A 273 7.21 10.85 6.60
N TYR A 274 6.93 10.33 5.41
CA TYR A 274 5.71 9.56 5.14
C TYR A 274 5.64 8.29 5.99
N HIS A 275 6.75 7.54 6.09
CA HIS A 275 6.81 6.39 6.98
C HIS A 275 6.65 6.77 8.46
N ALA A 276 7.27 7.88 8.90
CA ALA A 276 7.10 8.37 10.27
C ALA A 276 5.62 8.67 10.59
N TYR A 277 4.91 9.31 9.65
CA TYR A 277 3.48 9.59 9.76
C TYR A 277 2.65 8.31 9.97
N MET A 278 2.91 7.26 9.18
CA MET A 278 2.25 5.96 9.31
C MET A 278 2.51 5.30 10.68
N VAL A 279 3.76 5.36 11.16
CA VAL A 279 4.14 4.84 12.47
C VAL A 279 3.46 5.61 13.60
N GLU A 280 3.46 6.93 13.53
CA GLU A 280 2.79 7.79 14.51
C GLU A 280 1.30 7.49 14.59
N PHE A 281 0.64 7.24 13.46
CA PHE A 281 -0.77 6.83 13.45
C PHE A 281 -1.02 5.52 14.21
N LEU A 282 -0.23 4.48 13.96
CA LEU A 282 -0.35 3.19 14.69
C LEU A 282 -0.08 3.36 16.18
N VAL A 283 0.93 4.15 16.54
CA VAL A 283 1.30 4.43 17.93
C VAL A 283 0.17 5.16 18.65
N GLN A 284 -0.33 6.25 18.08
CA GLN A 284 -1.42 7.04 18.66
C GLN A 284 -2.70 6.21 18.81
N THR A 285 -2.98 5.33 17.85
CA THR A 285 -4.11 4.41 17.90
C THR A 285 -3.96 3.42 19.06
N ALA A 286 -2.80 2.77 19.18
CA ALA A 286 -2.51 1.84 20.27
C ALA A 286 -2.59 2.54 21.66
N GLU A 287 -2.04 3.74 21.77
CA GLU A 287 -2.10 4.54 23.00
C GLU A 287 -3.53 4.97 23.36
N THR A 288 -4.33 5.33 22.36
CA THR A 288 -5.74 5.70 22.56
C THR A 288 -6.53 4.54 23.13
N ILE A 289 -6.35 3.33 22.59
CA ILE A 289 -7.02 2.11 23.06
C ILE A 289 -6.60 1.76 24.49
N GLU A 290 -5.31 1.82 24.80
CA GLU A 290 -4.83 1.57 26.17
C GLU A 290 -5.33 2.62 27.17
N ASN A 291 -5.41 3.89 26.76
CA ASN A 291 -5.96 4.96 27.60
C ASN A 291 -7.47 4.76 27.86
N GLN A 292 -8.24 4.34 26.85
CA GLN A 292 -9.66 4.01 27.01
C GLN A 292 -9.86 2.83 27.96
N LYS A 293 -9.07 1.77 27.81
CA LYS A 293 -9.05 0.61 28.73
C LYS A 293 -8.77 1.04 30.17
N ARG A 294 -7.75 1.86 30.41
CA ARG A 294 -7.42 2.38 31.76
C ARG A 294 -8.57 3.20 32.35
N LYS A 295 -9.24 4.04 31.54
CA LYS A 295 -10.41 4.81 31.98
C LYS A 295 -11.59 3.91 32.38
N LEU A 296 -11.85 2.85 31.63
CA LEU A 296 -12.92 1.89 31.95
C LEU A 296 -12.63 1.11 33.24
N LEU A 297 -11.38 0.66 33.43
CA LEU A 297 -10.96 -0.02 34.66
C LEU A 297 -10.94 0.92 35.88
N GLY A 298 -10.53 2.18 35.70
CA GLY A 298 -10.50 3.19 36.77
C GLY A 298 -11.87 3.82 37.11
N GLY A 299 -12.80 3.85 36.15
CA GLY A 299 -14.16 4.38 36.36
C GLY A 299 -15.13 3.40 37.03
N GLY A 300 -14.86 2.10 36.96
CA GLY A 300 -15.69 1.07 37.60
C GLY A 300 -15.72 1.18 39.12
N ILE A 301 -14.59 1.49 39.77
CA ILE A 301 -14.50 1.56 41.24
C ILE A 301 -15.30 2.76 41.79
N ASN A 302 -15.34 3.89 41.08
CA ASN A 302 -16.11 5.07 41.52
C ASN A 302 -17.63 4.92 41.33
N ARG A 303 -18.08 3.97 40.50
CA ARG A 303 -19.52 3.69 40.31
C ARG A 303 -20.11 2.75 41.37
N PHE A 304 -19.27 2.00 42.09
CA PHE A 304 -19.69 1.10 43.19
C PHE A 304 -19.55 1.73 44.59
N LEU A 305 -18.94 2.92 44.69
CA LEU A 305 -18.74 3.65 45.95
C LEU A 305 -19.59 4.93 46.04
N SER A 306 -20.55 5.12 45.12
CA SER A 306 -21.53 6.22 45.14
C SER A 306 -22.93 5.70 45.49
#